data_AF-A0A9N9X446-F1
#
_entry.id   AF-A0A9N9X446-F1
#
_cell.length_a   1.000
_cell.length_b   1.000
_cell.length_c   1.000
_cell.angle_alpha   90.00
_cell.angle_beta   90.00
_cell.angle_gamma   90.00
#
_symmetry.space_group_name_H-M   'P 1'
#
loop_
_entity.id
_entity.type
_entity.pdbx_description
1 polymer ?
#
loop_
_entity_poly.entity_id
_entity_poly.type
_entity_poly.pdbx_seq_one_letter_code
_entity_poly.pdbx_strand_id
1 'polypeptide(L)'
;MHAISGADVTGAFNGKGKTSFWRRFIDAVEDVLKALASLGDSIIKDETYEIIEKYVCTVYLRPTEHNRIYTLKELRLWFFTQKQAVAGHMPPTSAALRPAVRRANYQSMEWSRCDVPHPSLPPAQDFGWKIEDRKLVPQLCDLPCGPEELILLTKCSCSRGRCAQKCKCVLSQLPCTEMCACLGEEQTCNNIHNVIETISDDE
;
A
#
# COMPACT_ATOMS: atom_id res chain seq x y z
N MET A 1 -16.61 -9.91 4.82
CA MET A 1 -16.11 -9.06 5.93
C MET A 1 -14.74 -9.50 6.47
N HIS A 2 -14.53 -10.77 6.82
CA HIS A 2 -13.23 -11.22 7.34
C HIS A 2 -12.07 -10.95 6.37
N ALA A 3 -12.23 -11.28 5.08
CA ALA A 3 -11.20 -11.07 4.05
C ALA A 3 -10.73 -9.60 3.96
N ILE A 4 -11.67 -8.64 3.95
CA ILE A 4 -11.34 -7.21 3.79
C ILE A 4 -10.82 -6.56 5.09
N SER A 5 -11.23 -7.03 6.26
CA SER A 5 -10.80 -6.45 7.54
C SER A 5 -9.41 -6.91 8.00
N GLY A 6 -8.83 -7.89 7.29
CA GLY A 6 -7.50 -8.43 7.51
C GLY A 6 -7.53 -9.91 7.91
N ALA A 7 -7.36 -10.75 6.90
CA ALA A 7 -6.95 -12.14 7.03
C ALA A 7 -5.43 -12.23 6.80
N ASP A 8 -4.82 -13.37 7.14
CA ASP A 8 -3.37 -13.54 7.13
C ASP A 8 -2.72 -13.21 5.78
N VAL A 9 -3.49 -13.37 4.70
CA VAL A 9 -3.05 -13.20 3.31
C VAL A 9 -3.52 -11.89 2.65
N THR A 10 -4.44 -11.14 3.26
CA THR A 10 -4.96 -9.90 2.67
C THR A 10 -4.24 -8.65 3.17
N GLY A 11 -3.56 -8.76 4.32
CA GLY A 11 -2.85 -7.66 4.99
C GLY A 11 -3.71 -7.02 6.09
N ALA A 12 -3.18 -5.97 6.72
CA ALA A 12 -3.86 -5.29 7.82
C ALA A 12 -3.89 -3.77 7.63
N PHE A 13 -4.95 -3.15 8.15
CA PHE A 13 -5.12 -1.71 8.18
C PHE A 13 -4.55 -1.17 9.50
N ASN A 14 -3.60 -0.23 9.43
CA ASN A 14 -2.91 0.20 10.65
C ASN A 14 -3.88 0.81 11.68
N GLY A 15 -3.79 0.34 12.92
CA GLY A 15 -4.68 0.76 14.01
C GLY A 15 -6.14 0.36 13.84
N LYS A 16 -6.49 -0.48 12.85
CA LYS A 16 -7.86 -0.93 12.57
C LYS A 16 -7.93 -2.46 12.56
N GLY A 17 -8.70 -3.00 13.50
CA GLY A 17 -8.97 -4.43 13.58
C GLY A 17 -10.39 -4.78 13.12
N LYS A 18 -10.69 -6.08 13.16
CA LYS A 18 -12.00 -6.66 12.79
C LYS A 18 -13.18 -5.96 13.49
N THR A 19 -13.03 -5.59 14.77
CA THR A 19 -14.06 -4.87 15.53
C THR A 19 -14.37 -3.48 14.95
N SER A 20 -13.37 -2.76 14.45
CA SER A 20 -13.57 -1.43 13.84
C SER A 20 -14.36 -1.53 12.55
N PHE A 21 -14.03 -2.53 11.73
CA PHE A 21 -14.79 -2.86 10.51
C PHE A 21 -16.22 -3.29 10.85
N TRP A 22 -16.38 -4.20 11.82
CA TRP A 22 -17.69 -4.69 12.25
C TRP A 22 -18.63 -3.58 12.73
N ARG A 23 -18.13 -2.65 13.56
CA ARG A 23 -18.92 -1.48 14.01
C ARG A 23 -19.38 -0.57 12.87
N ARG A 24 -18.63 -0.52 11.76
CA ARG A 24 -19.06 0.22 10.56
C ARG A 24 -19.96 -0.59 9.65
N PHE A 25 -19.78 -1.90 9.64
CA PHE A 25 -20.62 -2.82 8.88
C PHE A 25 -22.08 -2.81 9.38
N ILE A 26 -22.29 -2.77 10.70
CA ILE A 26 -23.65 -2.70 11.28
C ILE A 26 -24.40 -1.44 10.83
N ASP A 27 -23.69 -0.31 10.72
CA ASP A 27 -24.25 0.98 10.33
C ASP A 27 -24.20 1.20 8.79
N ALA A 28 -23.83 0.19 8.00
CA ALA A 28 -23.56 0.35 6.57
C ALA A 28 -24.86 0.43 5.75
N VAL A 29 -24.86 1.33 4.76
CA VAL A 29 -25.94 1.44 3.78
C VAL A 29 -25.93 0.28 2.79
N GLU A 30 -27.06 0.06 2.12
CA GLU A 30 -27.28 -1.09 1.24
C GLU A 30 -26.22 -1.24 0.14
N ASP A 31 -25.78 -0.13 -0.47
CA ASP A 31 -24.74 -0.17 -1.51
C ASP A 31 -23.41 -0.72 -1.01
N VAL A 32 -23.03 -0.39 0.23
CA VAL A 32 -21.83 -0.95 0.87
C VAL A 32 -22.00 -2.43 1.13
N LEU A 33 -23.18 -2.86 1.58
CA LEU A 33 -23.46 -4.27 1.81
C LEU A 33 -23.39 -5.07 0.50
N LYS A 34 -23.97 -4.55 -0.59
CA LYS A 34 -23.89 -5.16 -1.93
C LYS A 34 -22.45 -5.24 -2.43
N ALA A 35 -21.68 -4.16 -2.31
CA ALA A 35 -20.27 -4.13 -2.72
C ALA A 35 -19.39 -5.09 -1.91
N LEU A 36 -19.67 -5.26 -0.61
CA LEU A 36 -18.93 -6.22 0.22
C LEU A 36 -19.38 -7.67 -0.04
N ALA A 37 -20.64 -7.88 -0.38
CA ALA A 37 -21.19 -9.20 -0.69
C ALA A 37 -20.72 -9.73 -2.05
N SER A 38 -20.46 -8.83 -3.02
CA SER A 38 -19.95 -9.21 -4.34
C SER A 38 -18.47 -9.61 -4.37
N LEU A 39 -17.76 -9.45 -3.25
CA LEU A 39 -16.39 -9.94 -3.12
C LEU A 39 -16.39 -11.46 -3.18
N GLY A 40 -15.70 -12.02 -4.17
CA GLY A 40 -15.67 -13.45 -4.44
C GLY A 40 -16.37 -13.87 -5.73
N ASP A 41 -17.15 -12.98 -6.36
CA ASP A 41 -17.96 -13.35 -7.51
C ASP A 41 -17.19 -13.21 -8.84
N SER A 42 -16.48 -12.10 -9.01
CA SER A 42 -15.79 -11.76 -10.25
C SER A 42 -14.72 -10.68 -10.03
N ILE A 43 -14.10 -10.20 -11.11
CA ILE A 43 -13.19 -9.06 -11.06
C ILE A 43 -13.95 -7.82 -10.57
N ILE A 44 -13.36 -7.10 -9.63
CA ILE A 44 -13.96 -5.92 -9.01
C ILE A 44 -13.98 -4.76 -10.01
N LYS A 45 -15.15 -4.16 -10.21
CA LYS A 45 -15.36 -2.96 -11.02
C LYS A 45 -14.97 -1.69 -10.26
N ASP A 46 -14.63 -0.62 -10.97
CA ASP A 46 -14.21 0.65 -10.34
C ASP A 46 -15.26 1.23 -9.38
N GLU A 47 -16.56 1.10 -9.68
CA GLU A 47 -17.62 1.58 -8.78
C GLU A 47 -17.60 0.84 -7.44
N THR A 48 -17.25 -0.45 -7.45
CA THR A 48 -17.14 -1.26 -6.22
C THR A 48 -15.92 -0.82 -5.40
N TYR A 49 -14.80 -0.46 -6.06
CA TYR A 49 -13.65 0.13 -5.36
C TYR A 49 -14.01 1.45 -4.69
N GLU A 50 -14.75 2.32 -5.36
CA GLU A 50 -15.18 3.60 -4.79
C GLU A 50 -16.07 3.40 -3.55
N ILE A 51 -17.02 2.46 -3.61
CA ILE A 51 -17.89 2.15 -2.45
C ILE A 51 -17.06 1.58 -1.30
N ILE A 52 -16.14 0.66 -1.58
CA ILE A 52 -15.24 0.08 -0.57
C ILE A 52 -14.32 1.16 0.02
N GLU A 53 -13.81 2.08 -0.79
CA GLU A 53 -12.97 3.19 -0.34
C GLU A 53 -13.74 4.08 0.66
N LYS A 54 -14.98 4.43 0.33
CA LYS A 54 -15.88 5.18 1.22
C LYS A 54 -16.09 4.43 2.54
N TYR A 55 -16.37 3.13 2.46
CA TYR A 55 -16.53 2.29 3.65
C TYR A 55 -15.26 2.27 4.52
N VAL A 56 -14.08 2.09 3.92
CA VAL A 56 -12.79 2.14 4.64
C VAL A 56 -12.59 3.51 5.29
N CYS A 57 -12.97 4.62 4.64
CA CYS A 57 -12.91 5.94 5.26
C CYS A 57 -13.72 5.99 6.57
N THR A 58 -14.92 5.41 6.59
CA THR A 58 -15.75 5.36 7.81
C THR A 58 -15.10 4.55 8.95
N VAL A 59 -14.28 3.54 8.62
CA VAL A 59 -13.53 2.73 9.59
C VAL A 59 -12.43 3.55 10.26
N TYR A 60 -11.82 4.46 9.51
CA TYR A 60 -10.83 5.39 10.05
C TYR A 60 -11.45 6.53 10.85
N LEU A 61 -12.53 7.09 10.32
CA LEU A 61 -13.16 8.31 10.81
C LEU A 61 -14.67 8.18 10.68
N ARG A 62 -15.38 8.16 11.81
CA ARG A 62 -16.85 8.12 11.79
C ARG A 62 -17.37 9.40 11.13
N PRO A 63 -18.20 9.31 10.07
CA PRO A 63 -18.82 10.49 9.47
C PRO A 63 -19.68 11.23 10.49
N THR A 64 -19.60 12.55 10.48
CA THR A 64 -20.48 13.46 11.22
C THR A 64 -20.94 14.58 10.28
N GLU A 65 -21.86 15.42 10.72
CA GLU A 65 -22.28 16.60 9.96
C GLU A 65 -21.11 17.52 9.61
N HIS A 66 -20.09 17.57 10.47
CA HIS A 66 -18.92 18.44 10.33
C HIS A 66 -17.71 17.75 9.69
N ASN A 67 -17.78 16.45 9.39
CA ASN A 67 -16.64 15.70 8.88
C ASN A 67 -17.06 14.61 7.89
N ARG A 68 -17.52 15.06 6.72
CA ARG A 68 -17.96 14.23 5.59
C ARG A 68 -16.79 13.91 4.66
N ILE A 69 -15.88 13.08 5.14
CA ILE A 69 -14.71 12.61 4.37
C ILE A 69 -14.99 11.22 3.83
N TYR A 70 -14.96 11.08 2.51
CA TYR A 70 -15.33 9.86 1.81
C TYR A 70 -14.28 9.36 0.81
N THR A 71 -13.18 10.10 0.65
CA THR A 71 -12.03 9.67 -0.15
C THR A 71 -10.81 9.47 0.73
N LEU A 72 -9.96 8.49 0.40
CA LEU A 72 -8.71 8.25 1.12
C LEU A 72 -7.74 9.43 0.98
N LYS A 73 -7.81 10.16 -0.13
CA LYS A 73 -7.03 11.39 -0.34
C LYS A 73 -7.37 12.45 0.72
N GLU A 74 -8.65 12.78 0.87
CA GLU A 74 -9.11 13.75 1.87
C GLU A 74 -8.86 13.25 3.29
N LEU A 75 -9.09 11.95 3.54
CA LEU A 75 -8.83 11.34 4.84
C LEU A 75 -7.36 11.45 5.23
N ARG A 76 -6.45 11.14 4.31
CA ARG A 76 -5.01 11.29 4.56
C ARG A 76 -4.63 12.74 4.81
N LEU A 77 -5.17 13.69 4.05
CA LEU A 77 -4.94 15.12 4.28
C LEU A 77 -5.44 15.55 5.67
N TRP A 78 -6.61 15.07 6.10
CA TRP A 78 -7.16 15.34 7.42
C TRP A 78 -6.29 14.73 8.54
N PHE A 79 -5.83 13.49 8.38
CA PHE A 79 -4.89 12.86 9.34
C PHE A 79 -3.57 13.62 9.42
N PHE A 80 -3.06 14.10 8.30
CA PHE A 80 -1.82 14.90 8.27
C PHE A 80 -1.99 16.24 8.98
N THR A 81 -3.09 16.96 8.70
CA THR A 81 -3.31 18.32 9.21
C THR A 81 -3.87 18.37 10.63
N GLN A 82 -4.93 17.59 10.91
CA GLN A 82 -5.67 17.66 12.19
C GLN A 82 -5.13 16.69 13.24
N LYS A 83 -4.56 15.56 12.82
CA LYS A 83 -4.00 14.55 13.73
C LYS A 83 -2.48 14.58 13.80
N GLN A 84 -1.81 15.34 12.92
CA GLN A 84 -0.35 15.36 12.80
C GLN A 84 0.23 13.93 12.73
N ALA A 85 -0.49 13.04 12.04
CA ALA A 85 -0.11 11.64 11.98
C ALA A 85 1.22 11.48 11.23
N VAL A 86 2.17 10.77 11.84
CA VAL A 86 3.41 10.37 11.17
C VAL A 86 3.14 9.25 10.17
N ALA A 87 4.05 9.06 9.20
CA ALA A 87 3.85 8.18 8.05
C ALA A 87 3.29 6.79 8.40
N GLY A 88 3.80 6.15 9.46
CA GLY A 88 3.34 4.83 9.91
C GLY A 88 1.87 4.80 10.35
N HIS A 89 1.29 5.91 10.82
CA HIS A 89 -0.08 6.02 11.33
C HIS A 89 -1.07 6.64 10.33
N MET A 90 -0.65 6.79 9.07
CA MET A 90 -1.53 7.29 8.02
C MET A 90 -2.51 6.21 7.54
N PRO A 91 -3.75 6.58 7.19
CA PRO A 91 -4.65 5.71 6.43
C PRO A 91 -4.01 5.28 5.09
N PRO A 92 -4.43 4.16 4.48
CA PRO A 92 -3.88 3.72 3.20
C PRO A 92 -4.11 4.77 2.10
N THR A 93 -3.28 4.76 1.06
CA THR A 93 -3.58 5.45 -0.21
C THR A 93 -4.56 4.60 -1.03
N SER A 94 -5.25 5.20 -2.00
CA SER A 94 -6.07 4.42 -2.95
C SER A 94 -5.22 3.38 -3.71
N ALA A 95 -3.97 3.71 -4.03
CA ALA A 95 -3.03 2.78 -4.66
C ALA A 95 -2.61 1.61 -3.76
N ALA A 96 -2.65 1.75 -2.42
CA ALA A 96 -2.45 0.65 -1.49
C ALA A 96 -3.74 -0.12 -1.18
N LEU A 97 -4.90 0.58 -1.22
CA LEU A 97 -6.20 -0.05 -0.98
C LEU A 97 -6.57 -1.02 -2.10
N ARG A 98 -6.40 -0.63 -3.37
CA ARG A 98 -6.79 -1.45 -4.53
C ARG A 98 -6.21 -2.88 -4.49
N PRO A 99 -4.90 -3.11 -4.36
CA PRO A 99 -4.36 -4.47 -4.31
C PRO A 99 -4.78 -5.21 -3.03
N ALA A 100 -4.98 -4.53 -1.89
CA ALA A 100 -5.52 -5.17 -0.69
C ALA A 100 -6.96 -5.68 -0.87
N VAL A 101 -7.79 -4.90 -1.58
CA VAL A 101 -9.16 -5.28 -1.92
C VAL A 101 -9.18 -6.39 -2.96
N ARG A 102 -8.28 -6.39 -3.95
CA ARG A 102 -8.10 -7.53 -4.88
C ARG A 102 -7.75 -8.82 -4.14
N ARG A 103 -6.82 -8.78 -3.18
CA ARG A 103 -6.49 -9.96 -2.38
C ARG A 103 -7.67 -10.43 -1.53
N ALA A 104 -8.42 -9.50 -0.95
CA ALA A 104 -9.64 -9.84 -0.24
C ALA A 104 -10.69 -10.51 -1.15
N ASN A 105 -10.81 -10.06 -2.40
CA ASN A 105 -11.65 -10.68 -3.41
C ASN A 105 -11.24 -12.12 -3.70
N TYR A 106 -9.94 -12.33 -3.94
CA TYR A 106 -9.39 -13.65 -4.21
C TYR A 106 -9.60 -14.61 -3.03
N GLN A 107 -9.40 -14.11 -1.80
CA GLN A 107 -9.65 -14.91 -0.61
C GLN A 107 -11.11 -15.31 -0.48
N SER A 108 -12.04 -14.40 -0.79
CA SER A 108 -13.47 -14.72 -0.84
C SER A 108 -13.79 -15.75 -1.94
N MET A 109 -13.13 -15.68 -3.11
CA MET A 109 -13.29 -16.66 -4.20
C MET A 109 -12.85 -18.07 -3.80
N GLU A 110 -11.78 -18.18 -3.03
CA GLU A 110 -11.30 -19.45 -2.50
C GLU A 110 -12.26 -19.99 -1.45
N TRP A 111 -12.66 -19.16 -0.49
CA TRP A 111 -13.57 -19.57 0.60
C TRP A 111 -14.98 -19.93 0.12
N SER A 112 -15.46 -19.33 -0.97
CA SER A 112 -16.76 -19.70 -1.56
C SER A 112 -16.77 -21.08 -2.21
N ARG A 113 -15.59 -21.69 -2.40
CA ARG A 113 -15.38 -23.03 -2.98
C ARG A 113 -14.71 -23.98 -1.99
N CYS A 114 -14.93 -23.79 -0.69
CA CYS A 114 -14.27 -24.56 0.37
C CYS A 114 -14.65 -26.06 0.38
N ASP A 115 -15.71 -26.42 -0.33
CA ASP A 115 -16.18 -27.79 -0.56
C ASP A 115 -15.45 -28.50 -1.72
N VAL A 116 -14.73 -27.76 -2.56
CA VAL A 116 -13.98 -28.30 -3.70
C VAL A 116 -12.50 -28.38 -3.36
N PRO A 117 -11.90 -29.58 -3.32
CA PRO A 117 -10.44 -29.71 -3.21
C PRO A 117 -9.75 -29.08 -4.41
N HIS A 118 -8.75 -28.23 -4.16
CA HIS A 118 -7.98 -27.54 -5.21
C HIS A 118 -8.86 -26.81 -6.24
N PRO A 119 -9.68 -25.83 -5.81
CA PRO A 119 -10.58 -25.14 -6.72
C PRO A 119 -9.78 -24.45 -7.82
N SER A 120 -10.26 -24.55 -9.07
CA SER A 120 -9.67 -23.82 -10.18
C SER A 120 -9.95 -22.32 -10.01
N LEU A 121 -8.94 -21.57 -9.59
CA LEU A 121 -8.99 -20.12 -9.44
C LEU A 121 -8.17 -19.43 -10.54
N PRO A 122 -8.49 -18.16 -10.87
CA PRO A 122 -7.61 -17.34 -11.69
C PRO A 122 -6.19 -17.21 -11.10
N PRO A 123 -5.20 -16.77 -11.89
CA PRO A 123 -3.86 -16.49 -11.38
C PRO A 123 -3.90 -15.43 -10.27
N ALA A 124 -3.24 -15.70 -9.14
CA ALA A 124 -3.22 -14.76 -8.02
C ALA A 124 -2.55 -13.41 -8.35
N GLN A 125 -1.72 -13.36 -9.39
CA GLN A 125 -1.05 -12.14 -9.86
C GLN A 125 -2.03 -11.05 -10.30
N ASP A 126 -3.18 -11.45 -10.85
CA ASP A 126 -4.25 -10.52 -11.24
C ASP A 126 -4.98 -9.94 -10.02
N PHE A 127 -4.69 -10.46 -8.82
CA PHE A 127 -5.40 -10.15 -7.58
C PHE A 127 -4.52 -9.50 -6.52
N GLY A 128 -3.53 -8.69 -6.92
CA GLY A 128 -2.72 -7.91 -5.99
C GLY A 128 -1.59 -8.71 -5.31
N TRP A 129 -1.11 -9.73 -6.02
CA TRP A 129 0.10 -10.46 -5.70
C TRP A 129 1.11 -10.35 -6.84
N LYS A 130 2.39 -10.57 -6.54
CA LYS A 130 3.46 -10.69 -7.54
C LYS A 130 4.33 -11.90 -7.21
N ILE A 131 5.12 -12.34 -8.18
CA ILE A 131 6.10 -13.41 -7.98
C ILE A 131 7.47 -12.77 -7.79
N GLU A 132 8.08 -13.02 -6.64
CA GLU A 132 9.46 -12.66 -6.33
C GLU A 132 10.16 -13.91 -5.79
N ASP A 133 11.33 -14.25 -6.33
CA ASP A 133 12.10 -15.44 -5.94
C ASP A 133 11.27 -16.74 -5.92
N ARG A 134 10.43 -16.93 -6.95
CA ARG A 134 9.48 -18.07 -7.09
C ARG A 134 8.46 -18.17 -5.96
N LYS A 135 8.25 -17.09 -5.18
CA LYS A 135 7.26 -17.01 -4.11
C LYS A 135 6.22 -15.96 -4.44
N LEU A 136 4.99 -16.23 -4.03
CA LEU A 136 3.91 -15.26 -4.11
C LEU A 136 4.06 -14.26 -2.96
N VAL A 137 4.21 -12.98 -3.27
CA VAL A 137 4.34 -11.90 -2.29
C VAL A 137 3.30 -10.80 -2.56
N PRO A 138 2.76 -10.15 -1.52
CA PRO A 138 1.67 -9.21 -1.69
C PRO A 138 2.17 -7.94 -2.39
N GLN A 139 1.46 -7.49 -3.41
CA GLN A 139 1.66 -6.16 -3.97
C GLN A 139 1.08 -5.13 -2.99
N LEU A 140 1.95 -4.35 -2.35
CA LEU A 140 1.52 -3.42 -1.29
C LEU A 140 0.92 -2.13 -1.84
N CYS A 141 1.33 -1.71 -3.04
CA CYS A 141 0.87 -0.49 -3.69
C CYS A 141 0.96 -0.64 -5.21
N ASP A 142 -0.01 -0.07 -5.94
CA ASP A 142 -0.01 -0.01 -7.40
C ASP A 142 0.84 1.16 -7.94
N LEU A 143 1.28 2.08 -7.07
CA LEU A 143 2.08 3.25 -7.40
C LEU A 143 3.32 3.33 -6.49
N PRO A 144 4.41 3.96 -6.95
CA PRO A 144 5.55 4.25 -6.08
C PRO A 144 5.12 5.11 -4.87
N CYS A 145 5.85 4.99 -3.75
CA CYS A 145 5.51 5.69 -2.50
C CYS A 145 5.56 7.23 -2.62
N GLY A 146 6.18 7.75 -3.68
CA GLY A 146 6.18 9.14 -4.09
C GLY A 146 6.71 9.27 -5.52
N PRO A 147 6.74 10.49 -6.07
CA PRO A 147 7.48 10.77 -7.30
C PRO A 147 8.94 10.32 -7.15
N GLU A 148 9.49 9.72 -8.21
CA GLU A 148 10.88 9.24 -8.22
C GLU A 148 11.86 10.37 -7.90
N GLU A 149 11.54 11.59 -8.34
CA GLU A 149 12.32 12.79 -8.09
C GLU A 149 12.40 13.12 -6.59
N LEU A 150 11.35 12.84 -5.80
CA LEU A 150 11.38 13.03 -4.35
C LEU A 150 12.21 11.96 -3.64
N ILE A 151 12.28 10.74 -4.19
CA ILE A 151 13.13 9.67 -3.67
C ILE A 151 14.61 10.06 -3.83
N LEU A 152 14.96 10.71 -4.95
CA LEU A 152 16.30 11.25 -5.22
C LEU A 152 16.72 12.40 -4.28
N LEU A 153 15.77 13.06 -3.58
CA LEU A 153 16.09 14.05 -2.55
C LEU A 153 16.57 13.44 -1.23
N THR A 154 16.69 12.10 -1.15
CA THR A 154 17.21 11.41 0.02
C THR A 154 18.68 11.77 0.25
N LYS A 155 18.94 12.59 1.27
CA LYS A 155 20.29 12.97 1.68
C LYS A 155 20.75 12.28 2.95
N CYS A 156 22.04 11.93 3.01
CA CYS A 156 22.68 11.49 4.24
C CYS A 156 23.20 12.67 5.05
N SER A 157 23.31 12.49 6.36
CA SER A 157 24.02 13.39 7.28
C SER A 157 25.44 12.91 7.60
N CYS A 158 25.99 11.98 6.81
CA CYS A 158 27.32 11.42 7.04
C CYS A 158 28.40 12.49 6.84
N SER A 159 29.13 12.80 7.92
CA SER A 159 30.28 13.70 7.92
C SER A 159 31.61 12.99 8.19
N ARG A 160 31.56 11.70 8.55
CA ARG A 160 32.71 10.84 8.86
C ARG A 160 32.46 9.43 8.32
N GLY A 161 33.52 8.74 7.88
CA GLY A 161 33.44 7.32 7.51
C GLY A 161 32.94 7.00 6.10
N ARG A 162 33.08 7.92 5.14
CA ARG A 162 32.87 7.74 3.68
C ARG A 162 31.65 6.88 3.29
N CYS A 163 30.50 7.16 3.90
CA CYS A 163 29.21 6.55 3.55
C CYS A 163 29.23 5.02 3.34
N ALA A 164 29.28 4.26 4.45
CA ALA A 164 29.17 2.80 4.45
C ALA A 164 27.77 2.32 4.88
N GLN A 165 27.66 1.11 5.45
CA GLN A 165 26.41 0.41 5.81
C GLN A 165 25.41 1.21 6.69
N LYS A 166 25.85 2.23 7.42
CA LYS A 166 24.98 3.09 8.26
C LYS A 166 24.47 4.33 7.53
N CYS A 167 24.94 4.59 6.31
CA CYS A 167 24.50 5.73 5.53
C CYS A 167 23.05 5.55 5.10
N LYS A 168 22.22 6.59 5.28
CA LYS A 168 20.81 6.57 4.88
C LYS A 168 20.66 6.31 3.38
N CYS A 169 21.52 6.90 2.53
CA CYS A 169 21.48 6.67 1.08
C CYS A 169 21.81 5.21 0.74
N VAL A 170 22.83 4.62 1.39
CA VAL A 170 23.17 3.19 1.22
C VAL A 170 22.02 2.28 1.65
N LEU A 171 21.41 2.55 2.80
CA LEU A 171 20.24 1.79 3.29
C LEU A 171 19.03 1.94 2.36
N SER A 172 18.88 3.08 1.72
CA SER A 172 17.87 3.36 0.70
C SER A 172 18.27 2.86 -0.70
N GLN A 173 19.44 2.25 -0.86
CA GLN A 173 19.98 1.78 -2.15
C GLN A 173 20.08 2.90 -3.20
N LEU A 174 20.41 4.11 -2.77
CA LEU A 174 20.57 5.29 -3.64
C LEU A 174 22.01 5.81 -3.56
N PRO A 175 22.57 6.35 -4.66
CA PRO A 175 23.82 7.09 -4.60
C PRO A 175 23.67 8.36 -3.74
N CYS A 176 24.76 8.77 -3.10
CA CYS A 176 24.86 10.07 -2.48
C CYS A 176 25.05 11.14 -3.56
N THR A 177 24.27 12.22 -3.46
CA THR A 177 24.32 13.38 -4.37
C THR A 177 24.96 14.59 -3.67
N GLU A 178 25.13 15.72 -4.38
CA GLU A 178 25.63 16.97 -3.77
C GLU A 178 24.74 17.51 -2.63
N MET A 179 23.50 17.03 -2.52
CA MET A 179 22.59 17.39 -1.43
C MET A 179 22.96 16.73 -0.09
N CYS A 180 23.85 15.73 -0.11
CA CYS A 180 24.32 15.02 1.07
C CYS A 180 25.36 15.80 1.86
N ALA A 181 25.44 15.58 3.17
CA ALA A 181 26.51 16.15 4.00
C ALA A 181 27.91 15.65 3.61
N CYS A 182 28.00 14.49 2.95
CA CYS A 182 29.25 13.97 2.39
C CYS A 182 29.57 14.55 1.00
N LEU A 183 28.70 15.38 0.43
CA LEU A 183 28.81 15.99 -0.91
C LEU A 183 28.76 15.02 -2.10
N GLY A 184 28.77 13.70 -1.87
CA GLY A 184 28.72 12.74 -2.98
C GLY A 184 29.98 12.75 -3.85
N GLU A 185 31.12 13.20 -3.33
CA GLU A 185 32.38 13.27 -4.06
C GLU A 185 33.26 12.05 -3.76
N GLU A 186 34.08 11.62 -4.72
CA GLU A 186 34.99 10.47 -4.57
C GLU A 186 35.86 10.57 -3.32
N GLN A 187 36.33 11.77 -2.96
CA GLN A 187 37.23 11.95 -1.82
C GLN A 187 36.53 11.72 -0.47
N THR A 188 35.24 12.01 -0.38
CA THR A 188 34.47 12.08 0.87
C THR A 188 33.40 10.99 0.99
N CYS A 189 33.07 10.31 -0.11
CA CYS A 189 31.98 9.35 -0.19
C CYS A 189 32.35 8.13 -1.04
N ASN A 190 32.06 6.92 -0.54
CA ASN A 190 32.21 5.68 -1.32
C ASN A 190 30.90 5.27 -2.03
N ASN A 191 29.80 6.00 -1.84
CA ASN A 191 28.48 5.68 -2.35
C ASN A 191 28.08 6.62 -3.49
N ILE A 192 28.85 6.62 -4.58
CA ILE A 192 28.73 7.58 -5.71
C ILE A 192 28.21 6.93 -7.01
N HIS A 193 27.93 5.63 -7.01
CA HIS A 193 27.58 4.91 -8.24
C HIS A 193 26.17 5.26 -8.74
N ASN A 194 26.10 5.88 -9.92
CA ASN A 194 24.88 6.01 -10.71
C ASN A 194 24.40 4.62 -11.10
N VAL A 195 23.34 4.11 -10.45
CA VAL A 195 22.59 2.97 -10.98
C VAL A 195 21.69 3.50 -12.10
N ILE A 196 22.29 3.83 -13.23
CA ILE A 196 21.59 3.79 -14.51
C ILE A 196 22.12 2.53 -15.16
N GLU A 197 21.47 1.39 -14.88
CA GLU A 197 21.63 0.22 -15.72
C GLU A 197 21.10 0.62 -17.11
N THR A 198 22.04 0.87 -18.01
CA THR A 198 21.78 0.92 -19.44
C THR A 198 21.02 -0.34 -19.82
N ILE A 199 19.80 -0.17 -20.32
CA ILE A 199 19.14 -1.17 -21.15
C ILE A 199 20.14 -1.48 -22.27
N SER A 200 20.83 -2.61 -22.15
CA SER A 200 21.56 -3.19 -23.27
C SER A 200 20.50 -3.72 -24.22
N ASP A 201 20.23 -2.96 -25.27
CA ASP A 201 19.70 -3.50 -26.52
C ASP A 201 20.72 -4.52 -27.02
N ASP A 202 20.44 -5.82 -26.81
CA ASP A 202 21.10 -6.91 -27.52
C ASP A 202 20.03 -7.66 -28.34
N GLU A 203 20.18 -7.49 -29.65
CA GLU A 203 19.62 -8.15 -30.86
C GLU A 203 18.62 -9.31 -30.73
#